data_AF-A0A1E3PVJ8-F1
#
_entry.id   AF-A0A1E3PVJ8-F1
#
_cell.length_a   1.000
_cell.length_b   1.000
_cell.length_c   1.000
_cell.angle_alpha   90.00
_cell.angle_beta   90.00
_cell.angle_gamma   90.00
#
_symmetry.space_group_name_H-M   'P 1'
#
loop_
_entity.id
_entity.type
_entity.pdbx_description
1 polymer ?
#
loop_
_entity_poly.entity_id
_entity_poly.type
_entity_poly.pdbx_seq_one_letter_code
_entity_poly.pdbx_strand_id
1 'polypeptide(L)'
;MTENLPKNISAQKVNSDGNAAVQEQTNNISLPRLSPAEFKLYNRLAEKMDYFHNHFRRSWNHFYTACANNERLTGVSIRQFIMMGLNFCSQLGAHHMIEEEHVFPILAKKMPEFCKEVELLLQHKQIHAGMDRLEDYLKRCLSGTTDLRLDEMKRLIDGFGVVLWAHLDDEVRALGAENMRKYWTLEEMTRLPI
;
A
#
# COMPACT_ATOMS: atom_id res chain seq x y z
N MET A 1 24.54 -50.81 -22.61
CA MET A 1 25.15 -51.21 -23.89
C MET A 1 24.63 -50.21 -24.92
N THR A 2 25.37 -49.24 -25.44
CA THR A 2 26.81 -49.03 -25.55
C THR A 2 27.06 -47.54 -25.70
N GLU A 3 28.11 -47.08 -25.01
CA GLU A 3 28.77 -45.79 -25.20
C GLU A 3 29.27 -45.61 -26.64
N ASN A 4 29.37 -44.36 -27.10
CA ASN A 4 30.62 -43.90 -27.74
C ASN A 4 30.66 -42.38 -27.87
N LEU A 5 31.54 -41.79 -27.07
CA LEU A 5 32.27 -40.56 -27.37
C LEU A 5 33.23 -40.80 -28.57
N PRO A 6 33.76 -39.71 -29.14
CA PRO A 6 35.21 -39.65 -29.29
C PRO A 6 35.84 -38.47 -28.53
N LYS A 7 36.97 -38.79 -27.91
CA LYS A 7 37.89 -37.90 -27.19
C LYS A 7 38.91 -37.25 -28.15
N ASN A 8 39.08 -35.95 -27.96
CA ASN A 8 40.33 -35.22 -27.65
C ASN A 8 41.48 -35.14 -28.68
N ILE A 9 42.06 -33.93 -28.81
CA ILE A 9 43.49 -33.53 -28.88
C ILE A 9 43.47 -31.99 -28.94
N SER A 10 43.76 -31.24 -27.86
CA SER A 10 45.05 -30.90 -27.21
C SER A 10 45.49 -29.45 -27.50
N ALA A 11 45.35 -28.63 -26.46
CA ALA A 11 46.26 -27.59 -25.95
C ALA A 11 46.93 -26.56 -26.88
N GLN A 12 46.68 -25.27 -26.58
CA GLN A 12 47.78 -24.32 -26.37
C GLN A 12 47.40 -23.18 -25.41
N LYS A 13 48.26 -22.99 -24.40
CA LYS A 13 48.27 -21.90 -23.42
C LYS A 13 48.56 -20.56 -24.12
N VAL A 14 47.84 -19.52 -23.74
CA VAL A 14 48.34 -18.14 -23.78
C VAL A 14 47.95 -17.45 -22.48
N ASN A 15 48.96 -16.95 -21.77
CA ASN A 15 48.85 -16.16 -20.54
C ASN A 15 48.07 -14.86 -20.80
N SER A 16 47.21 -14.49 -19.85
CA SER A 16 46.69 -13.12 -19.76
C SER A 16 46.91 -12.59 -18.33
N ASP A 17 48.03 -11.92 -18.14
CA ASP A 17 48.18 -10.90 -17.10
C ASP A 17 47.46 -9.63 -17.59
N GLY A 18 46.72 -8.95 -16.70
CA GLY A 18 46.29 -7.57 -16.96
C GLY A 18 44.87 -7.18 -16.54
N ASN A 19 44.59 -7.29 -15.24
CA ASN A 19 44.04 -6.22 -14.40
C ASN A 19 42.86 -5.36 -14.92
N ALA A 20 41.67 -5.58 -14.33
CA ALA A 20 40.88 -4.58 -13.59
C ALA A 20 39.39 -4.99 -13.59
N ALA A 21 39.03 -5.98 -12.78
CA ALA A 21 37.64 -6.13 -12.38
C ALA A 21 37.33 -4.98 -11.42
N VAL A 22 36.56 -4.01 -11.90
CA VAL A 22 35.89 -3.01 -11.06
C VAL A 22 34.92 -3.78 -10.16
N GLN A 23 35.37 -4.08 -8.94
CA GLN A 23 34.49 -4.54 -7.88
C GLN A 23 33.71 -3.32 -7.39
N GLU A 24 32.43 -3.26 -7.76
CA GLU A 24 31.45 -2.41 -7.09
C GLU A 24 31.38 -2.84 -5.63
N GLN A 25 32.15 -2.15 -4.78
CA GLN A 25 32.00 -2.22 -3.33
C GLN A 25 30.70 -1.52 -2.97
N THR A 26 29.59 -2.28 -3.00
CA THR A 26 28.39 -1.89 -2.27
C THR A 26 28.72 -1.97 -0.78
N ASN A 27 29.30 -0.89 -0.25
CA ASN A 27 29.42 -0.66 1.18
C ASN A 27 27.99 -0.61 1.74
N ASN A 28 27.48 -1.76 2.16
CA ASN A 28 26.25 -1.88 2.92
C ASN A 28 26.56 -1.38 4.34
N ILE A 29 26.69 -0.05 4.48
CA ILE A 29 26.82 0.61 5.77
C ILE A 29 25.50 0.40 6.48
N SER A 30 25.43 -0.66 7.28
CA SER A 30 24.30 -0.93 8.16
C SER A 30 24.14 0.27 9.09
N LEU A 31 22.99 0.94 9.02
CA LEU A 31 22.70 2.09 9.87
C LEU A 31 22.75 1.65 11.35
N PRO A 32 23.22 2.51 12.28
CA PRO A 32 23.30 2.16 13.70
C PRO A 32 21.96 1.66 14.25
N ARG A 33 21.96 0.81 15.29
CA ARG A 33 20.69 0.41 15.91
C ARG A 33 20.01 1.62 16.54
N LEU A 34 18.70 1.76 16.34
CA LEU A 34 17.90 2.79 16.99
C LEU A 34 17.68 2.42 18.46
N SER A 35 17.76 3.41 19.34
CA SER A 35 17.17 3.30 20.67
C SER A 35 15.63 3.22 20.56
N PRO A 36 14.93 2.73 21.60
CA PRO A 36 13.46 2.69 21.59
C PRO A 36 12.80 4.06 21.36
N ALA A 37 13.39 5.14 21.89
CA ALA A 37 12.88 6.49 21.73
C ALA A 37 13.02 6.99 20.28
N GLU A 38 14.17 6.74 19.66
CA GLU A 38 14.41 7.10 18.25
C GLU A 38 13.52 6.28 17.33
N PHE A 39 13.39 4.97 17.57
CA PHE A 39 12.49 4.11 16.81
C PHE A 39 11.07 4.65 16.84
N LYS A 40 10.55 4.98 18.03
CA LYS A 40 9.22 5.55 18.18
C LYS A 40 9.06 6.87 17.41
N LEU A 41 10.07 7.75 17.46
CA LEU A 41 10.03 9.02 16.74
C LEU A 41 10.00 8.81 15.22
N TYR A 42 10.81 7.89 14.70
CA TYR A 42 10.82 7.54 13.28
C TYR A 42 9.52 6.83 12.84
N ASN A 43 8.94 6.00 13.71
CA ASN A 43 7.76 5.18 13.38
C ASN A 43 6.42 5.91 13.53
N ARG A 44 6.41 7.12 14.09
CA ARG A 44 5.16 7.80 14.48
C ARG A 44 4.18 8.03 13.31
N LEU A 45 4.68 8.26 12.08
CA LEU A 45 3.83 8.42 10.90
C LEU A 45 3.18 7.07 10.53
N ALA A 46 3.95 5.98 10.52
CA ALA A 46 3.42 4.63 10.28
C ALA A 46 2.37 4.23 11.33
N GLU A 47 2.60 4.51 12.62
CA GLU A 47 1.62 4.22 13.67
C GLU A 47 0.31 4.99 13.48
N LYS A 48 0.42 6.27 13.11
CA LYS A 48 -0.75 7.13 12.84
C LYS A 48 -1.50 6.65 11.59
N MET A 49 -0.76 6.30 10.54
CA MET A 49 -1.32 5.80 9.30
C MET A 49 -2.05 4.48 9.54
N ASP A 50 -1.41 3.53 10.22
CA ASP A 50 -2.00 2.23 10.50
C ASP A 50 -3.23 2.32 11.41
N TYR A 51 -3.32 3.33 12.29
CA TYR A 51 -4.54 3.61 13.04
C TYR A 51 -5.74 3.90 12.11
N PHE A 52 -5.57 4.75 11.11
CA PHE A 52 -6.61 5.04 10.11
C PHE A 52 -6.85 3.84 9.21
N HIS A 53 -5.80 3.17 8.74
CA HIS A 53 -5.90 1.99 7.88
C HIS A 53 -6.65 0.85 8.55
N ASN A 54 -6.44 0.64 9.85
CA ASN A 54 -7.17 -0.36 10.61
C ASN A 54 -8.67 -0.03 10.74
N HIS A 55 -9.07 1.24 10.71
CA HIS A 55 -10.47 1.62 10.60
C HIS A 55 -11.07 1.23 9.25
N PHE A 56 -10.33 1.44 8.16
CA PHE A 56 -10.76 1.01 6.82
C PHE A 56 -10.81 -0.52 6.69
N ARG A 57 -9.81 -1.25 7.18
CA ARG A 57 -9.82 -2.73 7.21
C ARG A 57 -11.03 -3.28 7.98
N ARG A 58 -11.35 -2.69 9.14
CA ARG A 58 -12.55 -3.08 9.91
C ARG A 58 -13.84 -2.81 9.14
N SER A 59 -13.97 -1.63 8.54
CA SER A 59 -15.15 -1.26 7.75
C SER A 59 -15.31 -2.17 6.53
N TRP A 60 -14.22 -2.40 5.79
CA TRP A 60 -14.14 -3.35 4.69
C TRP A 60 -14.64 -4.73 5.09
N ASN A 61 -14.09 -5.30 6.18
CA ASN A 61 -14.45 -6.64 6.62
C ASN A 61 -15.93 -6.76 7.01
N HIS A 62 -16.55 -5.71 7.55
CA HIS A 62 -18.00 -5.72 7.81
C HIS A 62 -18.79 -5.87 6.51
N PHE A 63 -18.47 -5.08 5.48
CA PHE A 63 -19.16 -5.16 4.19
C PHE A 63 -18.87 -6.46 3.46
N TYR A 64 -17.60 -6.85 3.41
CA TYR A 64 -17.16 -8.06 2.72
C TYR A 64 -17.80 -9.31 3.33
N THR A 65 -17.85 -9.41 4.66
CA THR A 65 -18.51 -10.52 5.36
C THR A 65 -20.00 -10.55 5.06
N ALA A 66 -20.67 -9.39 5.10
CA ALA A 66 -22.10 -9.33 4.78
C ALA A 66 -22.39 -9.77 3.34
N CYS A 67 -21.54 -9.34 2.40
CA CYS A 67 -21.66 -9.73 0.99
C CYS A 67 -21.36 -11.22 0.78
N ALA A 68 -20.31 -11.74 1.40
CA ALA A 68 -19.89 -13.14 1.27
C ALA A 68 -20.91 -14.13 1.87
N ASN A 69 -21.53 -13.76 3.00
CA ASN A 69 -22.57 -14.57 3.65
C ASN A 69 -23.97 -14.33 3.06
N ASN A 70 -24.10 -13.35 2.16
CA ASN A 70 -25.39 -12.85 1.67
C ASN A 70 -26.37 -12.50 2.81
N GLU A 71 -25.82 -11.95 3.90
CA GLU A 71 -26.55 -11.67 5.14
C GLU A 71 -26.04 -10.37 5.75
N ARG A 72 -26.94 -9.41 5.99
CA ARG A 72 -26.60 -8.16 6.69
C ARG A 72 -26.52 -8.43 8.19
N LEU A 73 -25.70 -7.63 8.89
CA LEU A 73 -25.61 -7.65 10.35
C LEU A 73 -26.99 -7.53 11.01
N THR A 74 -27.27 -8.44 11.93
CA THR A 74 -28.50 -8.43 12.74
C THR A 74 -28.68 -7.08 13.43
N GLY A 75 -29.89 -6.54 13.37
CA GLY A 75 -30.22 -5.24 13.98
C GLY A 75 -29.79 -4.01 13.17
N VAL A 76 -29.09 -4.18 12.04
CA VAL A 76 -28.78 -3.08 11.12
C VAL A 76 -29.85 -3.01 10.04
N SER A 77 -30.50 -1.85 9.87
CA SER A 77 -31.45 -1.63 8.78
C SER A 77 -30.76 -1.50 7.42
N ILE A 78 -31.50 -1.68 6.31
CA ILE A 78 -30.94 -1.52 4.96
C ILE A 78 -30.38 -0.11 4.78
N ARG A 79 -31.13 0.91 5.23
CA ARG A 79 -30.70 2.32 5.16
C ARG A 79 -29.40 2.56 5.92
N GLN A 80 -29.28 2.04 7.15
CA GLN A 80 -28.05 2.18 7.93
C GLN A 80 -26.87 1.49 7.24
N PHE A 81 -27.08 0.29 6.69
CA PHE A 81 -26.03 -0.44 5.98
C PHE A 81 -25.51 0.32 4.74
N ILE A 82 -26.42 0.90 3.94
CA ILE A 82 -26.05 1.75 2.80
C ILE A 82 -25.28 2.99 3.27
N MET A 83 -25.74 3.65 4.35
CA MET A 83 -25.07 4.83 4.90
C MET A 83 -23.66 4.51 5.43
N MET A 84 -23.46 3.34 6.02
CA MET A 84 -22.13 2.89 6.43
C MET A 84 -21.19 2.77 5.22
N GLY A 85 -21.65 2.20 4.11
CA GLY A 85 -20.85 2.09 2.88
C GLY A 85 -20.51 3.45 2.24
N LEU A 86 -21.47 4.38 2.24
CA LEU A 86 -21.23 5.75 1.77
C LEU A 86 -20.26 6.51 2.67
N ASN A 87 -20.36 6.35 3.99
CA ASN A 87 -19.41 6.92 4.94
C ASN A 87 -18.01 6.34 4.76
N PHE A 88 -17.89 5.03 4.49
CA PHE A 88 -16.61 4.42 4.15
C PHE A 88 -15.98 5.08 2.91
N CYS A 89 -16.75 5.26 1.83
CA CYS A 89 -16.24 5.90 0.61
C CYS A 89 -15.81 7.35 0.87
N SER A 90 -16.64 8.12 1.59
CA SER A 90 -16.33 9.51 1.92
C SER A 90 -15.09 9.66 2.81
N GLN A 91 -14.95 8.83 3.84
CA GLN A 91 -13.80 8.88 4.76
C GLN A 91 -12.51 8.44 4.10
N LEU A 92 -12.55 7.38 3.30
CA LEU A 92 -11.37 6.90 2.56
C LEU A 92 -10.95 7.93 1.50
N GLY A 93 -11.90 8.57 0.82
CA GLY A 93 -11.60 9.62 -0.15
C GLY A 93 -10.99 10.87 0.50
N ALA A 94 -11.52 11.30 1.65
CA ALA A 94 -10.96 12.43 2.39
C ALA A 94 -9.55 12.14 2.93
N HIS A 95 -9.29 10.89 3.34
CA HIS A 95 -7.98 10.43 3.79
C HIS A 95 -6.92 10.54 2.68
N HIS A 96 -7.19 9.96 1.50
CA HIS A 96 -6.29 10.06 0.35
C HIS A 96 -6.09 11.51 -0.11
N MET A 97 -7.14 12.33 -0.07
CA MET A 97 -7.03 13.77 -0.41
C MET A 97 -6.05 14.48 0.53
N ILE A 98 -6.12 14.23 1.85
CA ILE A 98 -5.20 14.82 2.82
C ILE A 98 -3.76 14.36 2.56
N GLU A 99 -3.56 13.09 2.24
CA GLU A 99 -2.24 12.56 1.87
C GLU A 99 -1.67 13.28 0.65
N GLU A 100 -2.42 13.30 -0.45
CA GLU A 100 -1.96 13.85 -1.73
C GLU A 100 -1.75 15.36 -1.66
N GLU A 101 -2.59 16.10 -0.93
CA GLU A 101 -2.50 17.56 -0.86
C GLU A 101 -1.51 18.07 0.21
N HIS A 102 -1.29 17.31 1.28
CA HIS A 102 -0.58 17.83 2.45
C HIS A 102 0.60 16.97 2.93
N VAL A 103 0.53 15.63 2.82
CA VAL A 103 1.55 14.74 3.39
C VAL A 103 2.59 14.35 2.34
N PHE A 104 2.16 13.74 1.24
CA PHE A 104 3.03 13.27 0.16
C PHE A 104 3.92 14.36 -0.44
N PRO A 105 3.45 15.61 -0.66
CA PRO A 105 4.32 16.67 -1.17
C PRO A 105 5.51 17.00 -0.25
N ILE A 106 5.37 16.77 1.07
CA ILE A 106 6.45 16.99 2.02
C ILE A 106 7.42 15.81 1.98
N LEU A 107 6.90 14.57 1.98
CA LEU A 107 7.70 13.35 1.92
C LEU A 107 8.51 13.26 0.62
N ALA A 108 7.89 13.61 -0.50
CA ALA A 108 8.49 13.62 -1.84
C ALA A 108 9.74 14.51 -1.98
N LYS A 109 9.97 15.44 -1.04
CA LYS A 109 11.20 16.26 -1.02
C LYS A 109 12.46 15.42 -0.80
N LYS A 110 12.32 14.27 -0.13
CA LYS A 110 13.45 13.39 0.22
C LYS A 110 13.22 11.92 -0.10
N MET A 111 11.98 11.49 -0.27
CA MET A 111 11.61 10.09 -0.47
C MET A 111 11.07 9.89 -1.90
N PRO A 112 11.85 9.28 -2.80
CA PRO A 112 11.45 9.12 -4.21
C PRO A 112 10.16 8.33 -4.40
N GLU A 113 9.87 7.39 -3.51
CA GLU A 113 8.64 6.58 -3.50
C GLU A 113 7.34 7.39 -3.26
N PHE A 114 7.45 8.67 -2.89
CA PHE A 114 6.32 9.60 -2.75
C PHE A 114 6.27 10.68 -3.86
N CYS A 115 7.20 10.65 -4.83
CA CYS A 115 7.16 11.56 -5.98
C CYS A 115 5.94 11.28 -6.89
N LYS A 116 5.54 12.24 -7.73
CA LYS A 116 4.41 12.06 -8.66
C LYS A 116 4.65 10.86 -9.60
N GLU A 117 3.57 10.15 -9.95
CA GLU A 117 3.55 8.98 -10.87
C GLU A 117 4.18 7.69 -10.31
N VAL A 118 4.37 7.61 -9.00
CA VAL A 118 4.82 6.40 -8.30
C VAL A 118 3.65 5.46 -7.93
N GLU A 119 4.02 4.27 -7.49
CA GLU A 119 3.11 3.15 -7.21
C GLU A 119 1.99 3.51 -6.23
N LEU A 120 2.26 4.25 -5.14
CA LEU A 120 1.23 4.66 -4.16
C LEU A 120 0.13 5.55 -4.78
N LEU A 121 0.51 6.53 -5.60
CA LEU A 121 -0.46 7.39 -6.29
C LEU A 121 -1.25 6.63 -7.37
N LEU A 122 -0.62 5.65 -8.02
CA LEU A 122 -1.31 4.78 -8.96
C LEU A 122 -2.34 3.89 -8.23
N GLN A 123 -2.00 3.39 -7.05
CA GLN A 123 -2.93 2.66 -6.19
C GLN A 123 -4.12 3.54 -5.80
N HIS A 124 -3.91 4.79 -5.34
CA HIS A 124 -4.99 5.73 -5.04
C HIS A 124 -5.95 5.88 -6.22
N LYS A 125 -5.41 6.13 -7.42
CA LYS A 125 -6.23 6.29 -8.63
C LYS A 125 -7.10 5.07 -8.92
N GLN A 126 -6.57 3.87 -8.75
CA GLN A 126 -7.32 2.62 -8.95
C GLN A 126 -8.39 2.43 -7.86
N ILE A 127 -8.06 2.75 -6.61
CA ILE A 127 -8.98 2.69 -5.48
C ILE A 127 -10.13 3.67 -5.69
N HIS A 128 -9.85 4.93 -6.03
CA HIS A 128 -10.87 5.94 -6.35
C HIS A 128 -11.79 5.50 -7.47
N ALA A 129 -11.25 4.96 -8.57
CA ALA A 129 -12.08 4.45 -9.66
C ALA A 129 -13.02 3.32 -9.22
N GLY A 130 -12.59 2.45 -8.30
CA GLY A 130 -13.43 1.41 -7.69
C GLY A 130 -14.49 1.98 -6.74
N MET A 131 -14.07 2.90 -5.87
CA MET A 131 -14.93 3.58 -4.91
C MET A 131 -16.03 4.39 -5.59
N ASP A 132 -15.74 5.10 -6.67
CA ASP A 132 -16.73 5.89 -7.42
C ASP A 132 -17.89 5.01 -7.89
N ARG A 133 -17.58 3.79 -8.38
CA ARG A 133 -18.60 2.82 -8.81
C ARG A 133 -19.42 2.28 -7.64
N LEU A 134 -18.77 2.01 -6.50
CA LEU A 134 -19.46 1.56 -5.29
C LEU A 134 -20.36 2.68 -4.73
N GLU A 135 -19.86 3.90 -4.64
CA GLU A 135 -20.58 5.05 -4.12
C GLU A 135 -21.80 5.38 -4.97
N ASP A 136 -21.66 5.40 -6.30
CA ASP A 136 -22.75 5.60 -7.24
C ASP A 136 -23.84 4.53 -7.09
N TYR A 137 -23.46 3.25 -6.96
CA TYR A 137 -24.39 2.15 -6.70
C TYR A 137 -25.15 2.36 -5.38
N LEU A 138 -24.43 2.64 -4.30
CA LEU A 138 -25.03 2.85 -2.97
C LEU A 138 -25.94 4.09 -2.93
N LYS A 139 -25.62 5.17 -3.67
CA LYS A 139 -26.48 6.35 -3.82
C LYS A 139 -27.79 6.00 -4.51
N ARG A 140 -27.77 5.19 -5.59
CA ARG A 140 -28.99 4.70 -6.24
C ARG A 140 -29.82 3.79 -5.33
N CYS A 141 -29.17 2.98 -4.50
CA CYS A 141 -29.87 2.17 -3.50
C CYS A 141 -30.51 3.04 -2.42
N LEU A 142 -29.83 4.10 -1.98
CA LEU A 142 -30.35 5.02 -0.99
C LEU A 142 -31.57 5.81 -1.51
N SER A 143 -31.57 6.18 -2.79
CA SER A 143 -32.68 6.90 -3.42
C SER A 143 -33.88 6.01 -3.77
N GLY A 144 -33.74 4.69 -3.69
CA GLY A 144 -34.76 3.73 -4.11
C GLY A 144 -34.82 3.53 -5.63
N THR A 145 -33.84 4.02 -6.38
CA THR A 145 -33.75 3.81 -7.84
C THR A 145 -33.30 2.39 -8.18
N THR A 146 -32.65 1.70 -7.24
CA THR A 146 -32.16 0.32 -7.40
C THR A 146 -32.25 -0.42 -6.08
N ASP A 147 -32.68 -1.68 -6.08
CA ASP A 147 -32.64 -2.49 -4.85
C ASP A 147 -31.21 -2.89 -4.48
N LEU A 148 -30.92 -2.90 -3.18
CA LEU A 148 -29.63 -3.37 -2.70
C LEU A 148 -29.48 -4.88 -2.94
N ARG A 149 -28.44 -5.24 -3.68
CA ARG A 149 -28.03 -6.58 -4.08
C ARG A 149 -26.63 -6.83 -3.51
N LEU A 150 -26.52 -7.73 -2.53
CA LEU A 150 -25.26 -7.99 -1.83
C LEU A 150 -24.20 -8.63 -2.75
N ASP A 151 -24.62 -9.41 -3.73
CA ASP A 151 -23.75 -9.95 -4.78
C ASP A 151 -23.18 -8.87 -5.71
N GLU A 152 -23.99 -7.87 -6.08
CA GLU A 152 -23.51 -6.73 -6.87
C GLU A 152 -22.57 -5.83 -6.05
N MET A 153 -22.93 -5.56 -4.79
CA MET A 153 -22.03 -4.86 -3.86
C MET A 153 -20.71 -5.61 -3.69
N LYS A 154 -20.74 -6.95 -3.60
CA LYS A 154 -19.53 -7.78 -3.56
C LYS A 154 -18.66 -7.57 -4.80
N ARG A 155 -19.25 -7.65 -5.99
CA ARG A 155 -18.54 -7.47 -7.26
C ARG A 155 -17.85 -6.11 -7.34
N LEU A 156 -18.51 -5.05 -6.84
CA LEU A 156 -17.96 -3.70 -6.80
C LEU A 156 -16.79 -3.58 -5.82
N ILE A 157 -16.94 -4.14 -4.61
CA ILE A 157 -15.90 -4.22 -3.58
C ILE A 157 -14.69 -5.02 -4.10
N ASP A 158 -14.90 -6.22 -4.65
CA ASP A 158 -13.84 -7.05 -5.23
C ASP A 158 -13.04 -6.31 -6.31
N GLY A 159 -13.68 -5.39 -7.03
CA GLY A 159 -13.07 -4.61 -8.11
C GLY A 159 -11.93 -3.68 -7.70
N PHE A 160 -11.75 -3.40 -6.40
CA PHE A 160 -10.61 -2.61 -5.89
C PHE A 160 -9.99 -3.16 -4.61
N GLY A 161 -10.49 -4.28 -4.08
CA GLY A 161 -10.05 -4.80 -2.78
C GLY A 161 -8.60 -5.24 -2.71
N VAL A 162 -8.10 -5.92 -3.73
CA VAL A 162 -6.70 -6.34 -3.78
C VAL A 162 -5.77 -5.12 -3.70
N VAL A 163 -6.08 -4.07 -4.47
CA VAL A 163 -5.29 -2.83 -4.51
C VAL A 163 -5.40 -2.06 -3.21
N LEU A 164 -6.60 -1.95 -2.63
CA LEU A 164 -6.79 -1.30 -1.34
C LEU A 164 -5.95 -1.98 -0.26
N TRP A 165 -6.05 -3.30 -0.10
CA TRP A 165 -5.31 -4.00 0.95
C TRP A 165 -3.79 -3.89 0.78
N ALA A 166 -3.28 -4.01 -0.45
CA ALA A 166 -1.87 -3.79 -0.73
C ALA A 166 -1.45 -2.36 -0.36
N HIS A 167 -2.21 -1.36 -0.80
CA HIS A 167 -1.95 0.05 -0.51
C HIS A 167 -1.86 0.32 1.00
N LEU A 168 -2.83 -0.18 1.78
CA LEU A 168 -2.85 0.03 3.24
C LEU A 168 -1.60 -0.54 3.95
N ASP A 169 -0.97 -1.58 3.39
CA ASP A 169 0.25 -2.19 3.93
C ASP A 169 1.52 -1.53 3.37
N ASP A 170 1.50 -1.17 2.09
CA ASP A 170 2.62 -0.56 1.36
C ASP A 170 2.98 0.80 1.94
N GLU A 171 1.97 1.63 2.19
CA GLU A 171 2.20 2.96 2.74
C GLU A 171 2.71 2.92 4.19
N VAL A 172 2.13 2.06 5.03
CA VAL A 172 2.61 1.88 6.42
C VAL A 172 4.07 1.44 6.43
N ARG A 173 4.47 0.57 5.51
CA ARG A 173 5.85 0.13 5.35
C ARG A 173 6.77 1.24 4.84
N ALA A 174 6.31 2.03 3.87
CA ALA A 174 7.02 3.21 3.36
C ALA A 174 7.29 4.24 4.47
N LEU A 175 6.31 4.47 5.35
CA LEU A 175 6.39 5.36 6.51
C LEU A 175 7.08 4.76 7.74
N GLY A 176 7.51 3.50 7.67
CA GLY A 176 8.09 2.77 8.79
C GLY A 176 9.47 3.29 9.19
N ALA A 177 9.84 3.09 10.46
CA ALA A 177 11.05 3.68 11.03
C ALA A 177 12.34 3.42 10.23
N GLU A 178 12.53 2.18 9.77
CA GLU A 178 13.72 1.78 9.01
C GLU A 178 13.79 2.41 7.62
N ASN A 179 12.66 2.80 7.03
CA ASN A 179 12.66 3.51 5.76
C ASN A 179 12.84 5.02 5.97
N MET A 180 12.10 5.60 6.93
CA MET A 180 12.17 7.02 7.27
C MET A 180 13.59 7.46 7.63
N ARG A 181 14.31 6.66 8.44
CA ARG A 181 15.69 6.96 8.87
C ARG A 181 16.74 7.00 7.76
N LYS A 182 16.41 6.51 6.55
CA LYS A 182 17.31 6.61 5.39
C LYS A 182 17.35 8.03 4.83
N TYR A 183 16.30 8.81 5.06
CA TYR A 183 16.06 10.10 4.41
C TYR A 183 15.96 11.27 5.38
N TRP A 184 15.50 11.01 6.62
CA TRP A 184 15.19 12.04 7.61
C TRP A 184 16.08 11.91 8.84
N THR A 185 16.48 13.05 9.42
CA THR A 185 17.11 13.08 10.74
C THR A 185 16.06 13.12 11.85
N LEU A 186 16.45 12.84 13.10
CA LEU A 186 15.55 12.93 14.26
C LEU A 186 14.95 14.34 14.41
N GLU A 187 15.76 15.38 14.20
CA GLU A 187 15.29 16.77 14.29
C GLU A 187 14.22 17.06 13.24
N GLU A 188 14.45 16.64 11.99
CA GLU A 188 13.49 16.83 10.90
C GLU A 188 12.21 16.02 11.14
N MET A 189 12.34 14.79 11.66
CA MET A 189 11.21 13.98 12.04
C MET A 189 10.32 14.67 13.05
N THR A 190 10.83 15.52 13.95
CA THR A 190 9.96 16.27 14.90
C THR A 190 9.09 17.33 14.23
N ARG A 191 9.46 17.79 13.02
CA ARG A 191 8.80 18.88 12.30
C ARG A 191 7.81 18.41 11.23
N LEU A 192 7.81 17.12 10.88
CA LEU A 192 6.84 16.58 9.94
C LEU A 192 5.40 16.68 10.52
N PRO A 193 4.39 16.98 9.70
CA PRO A 193 3.01 16.96 10.16
C PRO A 193 2.56 15.54 10.56
N ILE A 194 1.61 15.46 11.49
CA ILE A 194 0.86 14.27 11.92
C ILE A 194 -0.63 14.56 11.80
#